data_AF-A0A3A9ISX1-F1
#
_entry.id   AF-A0A3A9ISX1-F1
#
_cell.length_a   1.000
_cell.length_b   1.000
_cell.length_c   1.000
_cell.angle_alpha   90.00
_cell.angle_beta   90.00
_cell.angle_gamma   90.00
#
_symmetry.space_group_name_H-M   'P 1'
#
loop_
_entity.id
_entity.type
_entity.pdbx_description
1 polymer ?
#
loop_
_entity_poly.entity_id
_entity_poly.type
_entity_poly.pdbx_seq_one_letter_code
_entity_poly.pdbx_strand_id
1 'polypeptide(L)'
;MTFAGILAQVLHLALMLLAAVLLPGLLRLLRARLQGRHGPSLWQPARDWLRLLRKQPVLADHASPVSSAAPYLGFAAVLAAAALVPGFMHGMALAPMSDLVVLAGLLLLARAAEALASLDAGTAAGGRAA
;
A
#
# COMPACT_ATOMS: atom_id res chain seq x y z
N MET A 1 1.89 14.05 24.99
CA MET A 1 1.12 13.97 23.73
C MET A 1 -0.07 14.90 23.85
N THR A 2 -0.19 15.91 23.00
CA THR A 2 -1.32 16.86 23.05
C THR A 2 -2.51 16.29 22.27
N PHE A 3 -3.74 16.60 22.69
CA PHE A 3 -4.97 16.19 21.97
C PHE A 3 -4.93 16.62 20.49
N ALA A 4 -4.42 17.82 20.22
CA ALA A 4 -4.20 18.33 18.88
C ALA A 4 -3.25 17.46 18.04
N GLY A 5 -2.19 16.90 18.64
CA GLY A 5 -1.25 16.02 17.95
C GLY A 5 -1.86 14.67 17.55
N ILE A 6 -2.79 14.14 18.36
CA ILE A 6 -3.54 12.92 18.02
C ILE A 6 -4.52 13.22 16.88
N LEU A 7 -5.26 14.32 16.96
CA LEU A 7 -6.19 14.72 15.91
C LEU A 7 -5.47 14.93 14.56
N ALA A 8 -4.31 15.59 14.58
CA ALA A 8 -3.47 15.77 13.40
C ALA A 8 -3.01 14.43 12.81
N GLN A 9 -2.64 13.45 13.65
CA GLN A 9 -2.24 12.12 13.21
C GLN A 9 -3.39 11.36 12.54
N VAL A 10 -4.59 11.40 13.14
CA VAL A 10 -5.78 10.75 12.57
C VAL A 10 -6.15 11.39 11.23
N LEU A 11 -6.10 12.72 11.15
CA LEU A 11 -6.35 13.44 9.90
C LEU A 11 -5.32 13.09 8.83
N HIS A 12 -4.04 13.03 9.19
CA HIS A 12 -2.96 12.64 8.27
C HIS A 12 -3.17 11.24 7.70
N LEU A 13 -3.50 10.26 8.55
CA LEU A 13 -3.82 8.90 8.11
C LEU A 13 -5.03 8.87 7.18
N ALA A 14 -6.09 9.61 7.50
CA ALA A 14 -7.27 9.70 6.65
C ALA A 14 -6.95 10.30 5.27
N LEU A 15 -6.12 11.36 5.23
CA LEU A 15 -5.64 11.97 3.99
C LEU A 15 -4.76 11.01 3.17
N MET A 16 -3.86 10.26 3.83
CA MET A 16 -3.04 9.25 3.17
C MET A 16 -3.88 8.13 2.55
N LEU A 17 -4.89 7.62 3.27
CA LEU A 17 -5.80 6.60 2.75
C LEU A 17 -6.63 7.13 1.57
N LEU A 18 -7.12 8.37 1.65
CA LEU A 18 -7.84 9.01 0.56
C LEU A 18 -6.93 9.20 -0.67
N ALA A 19 -5.69 9.64 -0.47
CA ALA A 19 -4.69 9.79 -1.52
C ALA A 19 -4.36 8.44 -2.17
N ALA A 20 -4.24 7.37 -1.38
CA ALA A 20 -3.97 6.01 -1.88
C ALA A 20 -5.04 5.51 -2.85
N VAL A 21 -6.30 5.97 -2.74
CA VAL A 21 -7.38 5.62 -3.66
C VAL A 21 -7.45 6.58 -4.85
N LEU A 22 -7.36 7.88 -4.61
CA LEU A 22 -7.58 8.91 -5.63
C LEU A 22 -6.39 9.03 -6.60
N LEU A 23 -5.15 9.00 -6.09
CA LEU A 23 -3.96 9.21 -6.92
C LEU A 23 -3.81 8.12 -8.00
N PRO A 24 -3.94 6.82 -7.72
CA PRO A 24 -3.87 5.80 -8.77
C PRO A 24 -4.99 5.95 -9.81
N GLY A 25 -6.20 6.31 -9.38
CA GLY A 25 -7.33 6.57 -10.27
C GLY A 25 -7.06 7.75 -11.21
N LEU A 26 -6.56 8.86 -10.65
CA LEU A 26 -6.17 10.04 -11.40
C LEU A 26 -5.03 9.75 -12.38
N LEU A 27 -3.98 9.06 -11.95
CA LEU A 27 -2.86 8.69 -12.82
C LEU A 27 -3.32 7.81 -13.99
N ARG A 28 -4.22 6.85 -13.75
CA ARG A 28 -4.78 6.01 -14.83
C ARG A 28 -5.62 6.83 -15.81
N LEU A 29 -6.42 7.77 -15.31
CA LEU A 29 -7.21 8.68 -16.14
C LEU A 29 -6.29 9.57 -17.01
N LEU A 30 -5.29 10.20 -16.40
CA LEU A 30 -4.33 11.07 -17.10
C LEU A 30 -3.55 10.29 -18.16
N ARG A 31 -3.02 9.11 -17.82
CA ARG A 31 -2.31 8.25 -18.78
C ARG A 31 -3.19 7.86 -19.96
N ALA A 32 -4.46 7.53 -19.73
CA ALA A 32 -5.38 7.19 -20.81
C ALA A 32 -5.67 8.40 -21.73
N ARG A 33 -5.86 9.59 -21.15
CA ARG A 33 -6.08 10.83 -21.91
C ARG A 33 -4.87 11.21 -22.75
N LEU A 34 -3.66 11.09 -22.19
CA LEU A 34 -2.41 11.32 -22.93
C LEU A 34 -2.21 10.33 -24.08
N GLN A 35 -2.77 9.13 -23.98
CA GLN A 35 -2.78 8.11 -25.03
C GLN A 35 -3.95 8.27 -26.03
N GLY A 36 -4.74 9.35 -25.95
CA GLY A 36 -5.89 9.58 -26.82
C GLY A 36 -7.09 8.66 -26.55
N ARG A 37 -7.12 7.95 -25.41
CA ARG A 37 -8.21 7.03 -25.03
C ARG A 37 -9.10 7.63 -23.95
N HIS A 38 -10.36 7.17 -23.89
CA HIS A 38 -11.20 7.45 -22.72
C HIS A 38 -10.70 6.65 -21.52
N GLY A 39 -10.34 7.37 -20.45
CA GLY A 39 -9.78 6.77 -19.24
C GLY A 39 -10.83 6.17 -18.30
N PRO A 40 -10.38 5.31 -17.37
CA PRO A 40 -11.22 4.76 -16.31
C PRO A 40 -11.73 5.86 -15.37
N SER A 41 -12.81 5.58 -14.63
CA SER A 41 -13.32 6.51 -13.62
C SER A 41 -12.31 6.69 -12.47
N LEU A 42 -12.29 7.87 -11.84
CA LEU A 42 -11.44 8.13 -10.66
C LEU A 42 -11.66 7.13 -9.51
N TRP A 43 -12.89 6.69 -9.29
CA TRP A 43 -13.27 5.75 -8.21
C TRP A 43 -13.07 4.27 -8.58
N GLN A 44 -12.48 3.97 -9.74
CA GLN A 44 -12.28 2.58 -10.16
C GLN A 44 -11.40 1.77 -9.20
N PRO A 45 -10.29 2.31 -8.65
CA PRO A 45 -9.50 1.60 -7.65
C PRO A 45 -10.34 1.16 -6.45
N ALA A 46 -11.19 2.04 -5.90
CA ALA A 46 -12.05 1.69 -4.76
C ALA A 46 -13.01 0.54 -5.09
N ARG A 47 -13.60 0.55 -6.29
CA ARG A 47 -14.50 -0.50 -6.76
C ARG A 47 -13.77 -1.83 -6.97
N ASP A 48 -12.56 -1.78 -7.50
CA ASP A 48 -11.71 -2.96 -7.69
C ASP A 48 -11.36 -3.60 -6.34
N TRP A 49 -10.97 -2.80 -5.34
CA TRP A 49 -10.72 -3.26 -3.96
C TRP A 49 -11.94 -3.96 -3.36
N LEU A 50 -13.11 -3.31 -3.40
CA LEU A 50 -14.35 -3.89 -2.87
C LEU A 50 -14.74 -5.18 -3.60
N ARG A 51 -14.49 -5.25 -4.92
CA ARG A 51 -14.71 -6.45 -5.71
C ARG A 51 -13.77 -7.59 -5.30
N LEU A 52 -12.49 -7.31 -5.05
CA LEU A 52 -11.51 -8.32 -4.65
C LEU A 52 -11.78 -8.86 -3.25
N LEU A 53 -12.18 -8.01 -2.30
CA LEU A 53 -12.53 -8.43 -0.93
C LEU A 53 -13.73 -9.38 -0.86
N ARG A 54 -14.59 -9.39 -1.90
CA ARG A 54 -15.72 -10.31 -2.03
C ARG A 54 -15.35 -11.65 -2.66
N LYS A 55 -14.13 -11.80 -3.19
CA LYS A 55 -13.67 -13.04 -3.82
C LYS A 55 -13.01 -13.93 -2.78
N GLN A 56 -13.15 -15.24 -2.99
CA GLN A 56 -12.40 -16.22 -2.21
C GLN A 56 -10.95 -16.25 -2.68
N PRO A 57 -9.97 -16.26 -1.76
CA PRO A 57 -8.57 -16.40 -2.12
C PRO A 57 -8.32 -17.81 -2.68
N VAL A 58 -7.64 -17.88 -3.83
CA VAL A 58 -7.19 -19.15 -4.43
C VAL A 58 -5.72 -19.30 -4.11
N LEU A 59 -5.36 -20.34 -3.35
CA LEU A 59 -3.98 -20.69 -3.05
C LEU A 59 -3.60 -21.96 -3.83
N ALA A 60 -2.32 -22.09 -4.20
CA ALA A 60 -1.83 -23.29 -4.84
C ALA A 60 -1.80 -24.47 -3.83
N ASP A 61 -1.96 -25.69 -4.34
CA ASP A 61 -1.99 -26.91 -3.50
C ASP A 61 -0.68 -27.13 -2.71
N HIS A 62 0.43 -26.56 -3.18
CA HIS A 62 1.75 -26.61 -2.53
C HIS A 62 2.18 -25.27 -1.91
N ALA A 63 1.27 -24.30 -1.78
CA ALA A 63 1.59 -23.01 -1.20
C ALA A 63 1.94 -23.15 0.29
N SER A 64 3.06 -22.55 0.70
CA SER A 64 3.43 -22.45 2.11
C SER A 64 2.54 -21.41 2.82
N PRO A 65 2.42 -21.45 4.17
CA PRO A 65 1.81 -20.38 4.95
C PRO A 65 2.40 -18.99 4.67
N VAL A 66 3.62 -18.94 4.11
CA VAL A 66 4.29 -17.71 3.67
C VAL A 66 3.47 -16.98 2.60
N SER A 67 2.88 -17.68 1.63
CA SER A 67 2.05 -17.09 0.58
C SER A 67 0.84 -16.34 1.11
N SER A 68 0.25 -16.77 2.23
CA SER A 68 -0.88 -16.07 2.85
C SER A 68 -0.43 -14.96 3.78
N ALA A 69 0.69 -15.10 4.49
CA ALA A 69 1.19 -14.11 5.44
C ALA A 69 1.90 -12.91 4.77
N ALA A 70 2.63 -13.13 3.68
CA ALA A 70 3.46 -12.12 3.04
C ALA A 70 2.66 -10.88 2.56
N PRO A 71 1.47 -11.00 1.93
CA PRO A 71 0.67 -9.83 1.56
C PRO A 71 0.24 -8.98 2.76
N TYR A 72 -0.06 -9.60 3.91
CA TYR A 72 -0.42 -8.86 5.13
C TYR A 72 0.79 -8.15 5.73
N LEU A 73 1.97 -8.78 5.70
CA LEU A 73 3.21 -8.18 6.18
C LEU A 73 3.59 -6.95 5.33
N GLY A 74 3.50 -7.06 4.01
CA GLY A 74 3.74 -5.93 3.11
C GLY A 74 2.74 -4.80 3.32
N PHE A 75 1.45 -5.11 3.45
CA PHE A 75 0.42 -4.13 3.74
C PHE A 75 0.66 -3.41 5.08
N ALA A 76 0.98 -4.15 6.14
CA ALA A 76 1.26 -3.58 7.45
C ALA A 76 2.50 -2.67 7.43
N ALA A 77 3.55 -3.06 6.70
CA ALA A 77 4.76 -2.26 6.57
C ALA A 77 4.51 -0.94 5.82
N VAL A 78 3.74 -0.97 4.72
CA VAL A 78 3.36 0.26 3.99
C VAL A 78 2.43 1.14 4.83
N LEU A 79 1.49 0.55 5.57
CA LEU A 79 0.59 1.32 6.44
C LEU A 79 1.37 2.00 7.58
N ALA A 80 2.32 1.30 8.19
CA ALA A 80 3.22 1.86 9.18
C ALA A 80 4.08 2.98 8.59
N ALA A 81 4.63 2.78 7.39
CA ALA A 81 5.38 3.83 6.69
C ALA A 81 4.52 5.06 6.44
N ALA A 82 3.28 4.90 5.94
CA ALA A 82 2.34 6.00 5.72
C ALA A 82 2.00 6.78 7.01
N ALA A 83 1.94 6.09 8.15
CA ALA A 83 1.74 6.71 9.46
C ALA A 83 2.95 7.51 9.95
N LEU A 84 4.15 7.05 9.59
CA LEU A 84 5.43 7.65 10.00
C LEU A 84 5.93 8.72 9.03
N VAL A 85 5.43 8.78 7.79
CA VAL A 85 5.84 9.84 6.85
C VAL A 85 5.59 11.21 7.49
N PRO A 86 6.62 12.07 7.64
CA PRO A 86 6.46 13.41 8.19
C PRO A 86 5.43 14.19 7.36
N GLY A 87 4.29 14.53 7.97
CA GLY A 87 3.18 15.17 7.29
C GLY A 87 3.19 16.70 7.39
N PHE A 88 2.07 17.31 6.98
CA PHE A 88 1.91 18.77 6.81
C PHE A 88 1.87 19.60 8.11
N MET A 89 1.82 18.98 9.29
CA MET A 89 1.62 19.65 10.58
C MET A 89 2.78 19.44 11.54
N HIS A 90 3.25 20.53 12.15
CA HIS A 90 4.21 20.49 13.26
C HIS A 90 3.52 19.93 14.52
N GLY A 91 4.16 18.98 15.21
CA GLY A 91 3.66 18.41 16.48
C GLY A 91 2.88 17.09 16.37
N MET A 92 3.01 16.34 15.27
CA MET A 92 2.44 15.00 15.16
C MET A 92 3.03 14.04 16.21
N ALA A 93 2.20 13.16 16.74
CA ALA A 93 2.57 12.22 17.81
C ALA A 93 3.75 11.30 17.44
N LEU A 94 3.85 10.91 16.17
CA LEU A 94 4.88 10.01 15.66
C LEU A 94 6.09 10.73 15.04
N ALA A 95 6.07 12.06 14.95
CA ALA A 95 7.16 12.84 14.33
C ALA A 95 8.56 12.59 14.95
N PRO A 96 8.72 12.35 16.27
CA PRO A 96 10.03 12.04 16.83
C PRO A 96 10.58 10.66 16.43
N MET A 97 9.71 9.74 16.01
CA MET A 97 10.07 8.37 15.61
C MET A 97 10.26 8.23 14.10
N SER A 98 9.92 9.26 13.32
CA SER A 98 10.04 9.26 11.87
C SER A 98 11.46 9.63 11.45
N ASP A 99 12.25 8.62 11.09
CA ASP A 99 13.54 8.79 10.41
C ASP A 99 13.50 8.13 9.03
N LEU A 100 14.28 8.66 8.09
CA LEU A 100 14.44 8.16 6.73
C LEU A 100 14.87 6.70 6.71
N VAL A 101 15.72 6.27 7.64
CA VAL A 101 16.18 4.87 7.73
C VAL A 101 15.01 3.94 8.09
N VAL A 102 14.13 4.35 9.01
CA VAL A 102 12.94 3.57 9.40
C VAL A 102 11.98 3.48 8.24
N LEU A 103 11.71 4.60 7.55
CA LEU A 103 10.85 4.62 6.37
C LEU A 103 11.40 3.75 5.24
N ALA A 104 12.69 3.87 4.93
CA ALA A 104 13.35 3.05 3.92
C ALA A 104 13.30 1.56 4.29
N GLY A 105 13.54 1.22 5.56
CA GLY A 105 13.45 -0.14 6.07
C GLY A 105 12.04 -0.73 5.95
N LEU A 106 11.00 0.02 6.29
CA LEU A 106 9.61 -0.42 6.15
C LEU A 106 9.21 -0.62 4.68
N LEU A 107 9.62 0.30 3.80
CA LEU A 107 9.35 0.15 2.36
C LEU A 107 10.13 -1.02 1.75
N LEU A 108 11.37 -1.24 2.18
CA LEU A 108 12.17 -2.40 1.77
C LEU A 108 11.53 -3.71 2.26
N LEU A 109 11.04 -3.73 3.50
CA LEU A 109 10.33 -4.87 4.07
C LEU A 109 9.07 -5.21 3.26
N ALA A 110 8.31 -4.20 2.85
CA ALA A 110 7.15 -4.40 1.98
C ALA A 110 7.53 -5.05 0.64
N ARG A 111 8.62 -4.59 0.01
CA ARG A 111 9.14 -5.16 -1.23
C ARG A 111 9.67 -6.59 -1.07
N ALA A 112 10.37 -6.85 0.03
CA ALA A 112 10.83 -8.20 0.35
C ALA A 112 9.66 -9.17 0.54
N ALA A 113 8.57 -8.72 1.16
CA ALA A 113 7.35 -9.51 1.31
C ALA A 113 6.69 -9.82 -0.04
N GLU A 114 6.60 -8.82 -0.94
CA GLU A 114 6.11 -9.03 -2.32
C GLU A 114 6.97 -10.05 -3.08
N ALA A 115 8.30 -9.92 -3.01
CA ALA A 115 9.24 -10.83 -3.67
C ALA A 115 9.11 -12.26 -3.12
N LEU A 116 9.01 -12.40 -1.79
CA LEU A 116 8.82 -13.69 -1.13
C LEU A 116 7.50 -14.36 -1.55
N ALA A 117 6.42 -13.59 -1.65
CA ALA A 117 5.13 -14.10 -2.13
C ALA A 117 5.22 -14.57 -3.60
N SER A 118 5.97 -13.88 -4.45
CA SER A 118 6.16 -14.31 -5.85
C SER A 118 7.05 -15.54 -6.01
N LEU A 119 8.02 -15.75 -5.12
CA LEU A 119 8.88 -16.94 -5.10
C LEU A 119 8.11 -18.17 -4.61
N ASP A 120 7.33 -18.01 -3.55
CA ASP A 120 6.55 -19.09 -2.93
C ASP A 120 5.36 -19.56 -3.79
N ALA A 121 4.88 -18.70 -4.70
CA ALA A 121 3.87 -19.07 -5.68
C ALA A 121 4.33 -20.18 -6.66
N GLY A 122 5.63 -20.51 -6.71
CA GLY A 122 6.16 -21.65 -7.46
C GLY A 122 6.04 -21.53 -8.99
N THR A 123 5.71 -20.33 -9.51
CA THR A 123 5.58 -20.10 -10.95
C THR A 123 6.88 -19.57 -11.54
N ALA A 124 7.27 -20.07 -12.72
CA ALA A 124 8.45 -19.58 -13.44
C ALA A 124 8.38 -18.09 -13.81
N ALA A 125 7.17 -17.50 -13.83
CA ALA A 125 6.99 -16.06 -13.99
C ALA A 125 7.23 -15.30 -12.67
N GLY A 126 6.71 -15.78 -11.55
CA GLY A 126 6.90 -15.18 -10.23
C GLY A 126 8.38 -15.12 -9.84
N GLY A 127 9.12 -16.22 -10.01
CA GLY A 127 10.55 -16.25 -9.67
C GLY A 127 11.46 -15.39 -10.55
N ARG A 128 11.01 -14.98 -11.75
CA ARG A 128 11.75 -14.05 -12.62
C ARG A 128 11.42 -12.57 -12.32
N ALA A 129 10.29 -12.32 -11.66
CA ALA A 129 9.83 -10.98 -11.32
C ALA A 129 10.21 -10.55 -9.90
N ALA A 130 10.53 -11.52 -9.03
CA ALA A 130 11.08 -11.32 -7.68
C ALA A 130 12.51 -10.77 -7.72
#